data_AF-A0A0A9YVW8-F1
#
_entry.id   AF-A0A0A9YVW8-F1
#
_cell.length_a   1.000
_cell.length_b   1.000
_cell.length_c   1.000
_cell.angle_alpha   90.00
_cell.angle_beta   90.00
_cell.angle_gamma   90.00
#
_symmetry.space_group_name_H-M   'P 1'
#
loop_
_entity.id
_entity.type
_entity.pdbx_description
1 polymer ?
#
loop_
_entity_poly.entity_id
_entity_poly.type
_entity_poly.pdbx_seq_one_letter_code
_entity_poly.pdbx_strand_id
1 'polypeptide(L)'
;MVPSGAGYDTYTVSLNPETCSTCQLMCRQCNACIHKFSCTCVDHAVKFNMCKHIHLVAQRNLTAQSLKDSEPVEAGALGKPRQQLVIDEAKTVETTKLVTALSSNDEESSFDDLKQAIDAKVRFALNHCSTKEEAGILMDSIDNALIKMRAIRQQRSIQGFAQTEKVDVRRKIDPQRQFIKKKKIKPKKKI
;
A
#
# COMPACT_ATOMS: atom_id res chain seq x y z
N MET A 1 15.10 -8.89 9.45
CA MET A 1 13.96 -8.21 10.11
C MET A 1 13.90 -6.77 9.62
N VAL A 2 12.72 -6.24 9.36
CA VAL A 2 12.49 -4.89 8.81
C VAL A 2 11.57 -4.11 9.76
N PRO A 3 11.99 -2.95 10.28
CA PRO A 3 11.15 -2.15 11.15
C PRO A 3 10.01 -1.46 10.38
N SER A 4 8.89 -1.25 11.05
CA SER A 4 7.80 -0.40 10.58
C SER A 4 8.25 1.06 10.47
N GLY A 5 7.57 1.85 9.63
CA GLY A 5 7.85 3.29 9.48
C GLY A 5 7.63 4.11 10.76
N ALA A 6 6.85 3.57 11.72
CA ALA A 6 6.63 4.17 13.03
C ALA A 6 7.52 3.59 14.15
N GLY A 7 8.36 2.58 13.85
CA GLY A 7 9.33 2.01 14.80
C GLY A 7 8.80 1.01 15.85
N TYR A 8 7.48 0.86 16.01
CA TYR A 8 6.91 -0.01 17.06
C TYR A 8 6.86 -1.51 16.69
N ASP A 9 6.70 -1.82 15.40
CA ASP A 9 6.58 -3.20 14.92
C ASP A 9 7.78 -3.62 14.08
N THR A 10 8.18 -4.89 14.20
CA THR A 10 9.18 -5.50 13.33
C THR A 10 8.54 -6.59 12.48
N TYR A 11 8.84 -6.57 11.19
CA TYR A 11 8.34 -7.53 10.22
C TYR A 11 9.46 -8.45 9.74
N THR A 12 9.12 -9.70 9.53
CA THR A 12 10.02 -10.68 8.94
C THR A 12 9.70 -10.83 7.47
N VAL A 13 10.74 -10.78 6.64
CA VAL A 13 10.66 -11.06 5.21
C VAL A 13 11.53 -12.27 4.96
N SER A 14 10.93 -13.35 4.46
CA SER A 14 11.63 -14.56 4.05
C SER A 14 11.68 -14.64 2.52
N LEU A 15 12.76 -15.23 2.01
CA LEU A 15 12.85 -15.61 0.61
C LEU A 15 12.21 -16.98 0.43
N ASN A 16 11.38 -17.12 -0.59
CA ASN A 16 10.83 -18.41 -0.94
C ASN A 16 11.75 -19.09 -1.96
N PRO A 17 12.01 -20.41 -1.82
CA PRO A 17 12.87 -21.16 -2.74
C PRO A 17 12.20 -21.44 -4.09
N GLU A 18 10.89 -21.25 -4.19
CA GLU A 18 10.10 -21.47 -5.39
C GLU A 18 10.56 -20.54 -6.54
N THR A 19 11.10 -21.14 -7.61
CA THR A 19 11.53 -20.44 -8.80
C THR A 19 10.34 -20.12 -9.69
N CYS A 20 9.83 -18.89 -9.58
CA CYS A 20 8.76 -18.41 -10.44
C CYS A 20 9.33 -17.69 -11.68
N SER A 21 9.18 -18.32 -12.86
CA SER A 21 9.69 -17.81 -14.15
C SER A 21 8.62 -17.23 -15.08
N THR A 22 7.34 -17.58 -14.89
CA THR A 22 6.24 -17.25 -15.82
C THR A 22 5.25 -16.21 -15.30
N CYS A 23 5.48 -15.61 -14.12
CA CYS A 23 4.53 -14.66 -13.56
C CYS A 23 4.61 -13.27 -14.20
N GLN A 24 3.45 -12.69 -14.47
CA GLN A 24 3.32 -11.31 -14.96
C GLN A 24 3.30 -10.27 -13.81
N LEU A 25 3.14 -10.73 -12.56
CA LEU A 25 3.14 -9.89 -11.35
C LEU A 25 4.57 -9.61 -10.88
N MET A 26 5.33 -8.93 -11.73
CA MET A 26 6.72 -8.53 -11.47
C MET A 26 6.81 -7.05 -11.11
N CYS A 27 7.55 -6.74 -10.03
CA CYS A 27 7.88 -5.36 -9.72
C CYS A 27 8.96 -4.86 -10.68
N ARG A 28 8.68 -3.78 -11.41
CA ARG A 28 9.65 -3.14 -12.33
C ARG A 28 10.89 -2.57 -11.62
N GLN A 29 10.74 -2.10 -10.38
CA GLN A 29 11.86 -1.51 -9.61
C GLN A 29 12.79 -2.58 -9.03
N CYS A 30 12.24 -3.73 -8.64
CA CYS A 30 12.98 -4.81 -8.00
C CYS A 30 13.32 -5.96 -8.96
N ASN A 31 12.82 -5.92 -10.21
CA ASN A 31 12.89 -6.99 -11.20
C ASN A 31 12.63 -8.40 -10.62
N ALA A 32 11.70 -8.46 -9.68
CA ALA A 32 11.38 -9.66 -8.92
C ALA A 32 9.88 -9.76 -8.73
N CYS A 33 9.37 -10.98 -8.71
CA CYS A 33 7.97 -11.24 -8.50
C CYS A 33 7.66 -11.38 -7.02
N ILE A 34 6.38 -11.19 -6.70
CA ILE A 34 5.90 -11.32 -5.33
C ILE A 34 6.13 -12.72 -4.76
N HIS A 35 6.08 -13.77 -5.59
CA HIS A 35 6.24 -15.16 -5.15
C HIS A 35 7.59 -15.46 -4.51
N LYS A 36 8.65 -14.71 -4.87
CA LYS A 36 9.99 -14.89 -4.29
C LYS A 36 10.09 -14.46 -2.83
N PHE A 37 9.07 -13.78 -2.30
CA PHE A 37 9.12 -13.20 -0.96
C PHE A 37 7.86 -13.52 -0.17
N SER A 38 8.03 -13.73 1.14
CA SER A 38 6.92 -13.74 2.09
C SER A 38 7.20 -12.72 3.18
N CYS A 39 6.22 -11.86 3.48
CA CYS A 39 6.33 -10.84 4.52
C CYS A 39 5.16 -10.94 5.51
N THR A 40 5.45 -10.81 6.81
CA THR A 40 4.44 -10.87 7.88
C THR A 40 3.59 -9.60 8.04
N CYS A 41 3.84 -8.56 7.24
CA CYS A 41 3.05 -7.34 7.31
C CYS A 41 1.66 -7.51 6.67
N VAL A 42 0.69 -6.70 7.13
CA VAL A 42 -0.71 -6.74 6.65
C VAL A 42 -0.82 -6.57 5.14
N ASP A 43 0.01 -5.71 4.53
CA ASP A 43 -0.01 -5.46 3.08
C ASP A 43 0.31 -6.72 2.27
N HIS A 44 1.14 -7.61 2.80
CA HIS A 44 1.43 -8.89 2.14
C HIS A 44 0.48 -9.99 2.61
N ALA A 45 0.24 -10.10 3.93
CA ALA A 45 -0.56 -11.16 4.51
C ALA A 45 -2.04 -11.14 4.10
N VAL A 46 -2.60 -9.95 3.84
CA VAL A 46 -4.03 -9.80 3.49
C VAL A 46 -4.23 -9.53 2.01
N LYS A 47 -3.38 -8.70 1.40
CA LYS A 47 -3.58 -8.22 0.02
C LYS A 47 -2.71 -8.93 -1.01
N PHE A 48 -1.78 -9.80 -0.57
CA PHE A 48 -0.80 -10.44 -1.43
C PHE A 48 -0.13 -9.43 -2.38
N ASN A 49 0.40 -8.34 -1.80
CA ASN A 49 1.06 -7.27 -2.54
C ASN A 49 2.57 -7.17 -2.24
N MET A 50 3.31 -6.56 -3.16
CA MET A 50 4.68 -6.10 -2.94
C MET A 50 4.65 -4.94 -1.95
N CYS A 51 4.99 -5.22 -0.69
CA CYS A 51 5.01 -4.20 0.36
C CYS A 51 6.37 -3.50 0.43
N LYS A 52 6.41 -2.33 1.08
CA LYS A 52 7.66 -1.58 1.34
C LYS A 52 8.77 -2.41 1.98
N HIS A 53 8.40 -3.38 2.82
CA HIS A 53 9.37 -4.25 3.50
C HIS A 53 10.03 -5.21 2.51
N ILE A 54 9.26 -5.75 1.56
CA ILE A 54 9.81 -6.61 0.51
C ILE A 54 10.66 -5.78 -0.46
N HIS A 55 10.22 -4.58 -0.86
CA HIS A 55 11.03 -3.70 -1.72
C HIS A 55 12.40 -3.42 -1.13
N LEU A 56 12.46 -3.10 0.16
CA LEU A 56 13.71 -2.85 0.87
C LEU A 56 14.65 -4.08 0.83
N VAL A 57 14.11 -5.28 1.06
CA VAL A 57 14.89 -6.51 1.06
C VAL A 57 15.34 -6.87 -0.36
N ALA A 58 14.46 -6.73 -1.35
CA ALA A 58 14.79 -7.00 -2.75
C ALA A 58 15.91 -6.07 -3.25
N GLN A 59 15.85 -4.77 -2.94
CA GLN A 59 16.91 -3.81 -3.28
C GLN A 59 18.26 -4.20 -2.68
N ARG A 60 18.30 -4.59 -1.40
CA ARG A 60 19.54 -5.04 -0.75
C ARG A 60 20.13 -6.31 -1.38
N ASN A 61 19.27 -7.22 -1.82
CA ASN A 61 19.72 -8.45 -2.48
C ASN A 61 20.28 -8.18 -3.89
N LEU A 62 19.68 -7.26 -4.65
CA LEU A 62 20.18 -6.85 -5.97
C LEU A 62 21.57 -6.22 -5.85
N THR A 63 21.76 -5.30 -4.90
CA THR A 63 23.07 -4.65 -4.69
C THR A 63 24.14 -5.65 -4.21
N ALA A 64 23.74 -6.68 -3.46
CA ALA A 64 24.64 -7.73 -3.01
C ALA A 64 24.99 -8.75 -4.11
N GLN A 65 24.16 -8.91 -5.14
CA GLN A 65 24.42 -9.80 -6.28
C GLN A 65 25.37 -9.18 -7.29
N SER A 66 25.41 -7.84 -7.43
CA SER A 66 26.40 -7.15 -8.29
C SER A 66 27.84 -7.23 -7.78
N LEU A 67 28.08 -7.76 -6.57
CA LEU A 67 29.42 -7.93 -5.98
C LEU A 67 29.90 -9.39 -5.98
N LYS A 68 29.14 -10.34 -6.57
CA LYS A 68 29.47 -11.78 -6.54
C LYS A 68 30.02 -12.34 -7.85
N ASP A 69 30.25 -11.50 -8.86
CA ASP A 69 30.87 -11.91 -10.13
C ASP A 69 32.36 -11.52 -10.23
N SER A 70 33.06 -11.33 -9.11
CA SER A 70 34.52 -11.16 -9.11
C SER A 70 35.20 -11.69 -7.84
N GLU A 71 36.06 -12.70 -8.03
CA GLU A 71 37.07 -13.19 -7.08
C GLU A 71 38.19 -12.14 -6.83
N PRO A 72 39.02 -12.28 -5.77
CA PRO A 72 39.51 -11.19 -4.94
C PRO A 72 40.80 -10.54 -5.45
N VAL A 73 40.97 -9.25 -5.16
CA VAL A 73 42.28 -8.57 -5.18
C VAL A 73 42.46 -7.78 -3.89
N GLU A 74 43.58 -8.03 -3.23
CA GLU A 74 43.96 -7.42 -1.95
C GLU A 74 44.39 -5.95 -2.04
N ALA A 75 44.26 -5.31 -0.88
CA ALA A 75 45.07 -4.21 -0.33
C ALA A 75 45.01 -2.81 -0.96
N GLY A 76 44.65 -1.83 -0.14
CA GLY A 76 44.93 -0.42 -0.41
C GLY A 76 44.12 0.55 0.45
N ALA A 77 44.65 0.90 1.63
CA ALA A 77 44.16 1.97 2.48
C ALA A 77 44.16 3.33 1.74
N LEU A 78 43.18 4.20 2.04
CA LEU A 78 43.35 5.65 2.30
C LEU A 78 41.98 6.32 2.56
N GLY A 79 41.94 7.21 3.55
CA GLY A 79 40.73 7.76 4.14
C GLY A 79 40.11 8.98 3.43
N LYS A 80 38.80 9.17 3.73
CA LYS A 80 38.01 10.41 3.95
C LYS A 80 38.22 11.62 2.99
N PRO A 81 37.15 12.32 2.55
CA PRO A 81 36.38 13.08 3.53
C PRO A 81 34.86 13.19 3.39
N ARG A 82 34.31 13.49 4.56
CA ARG A 82 32.99 13.95 4.97
C ARG A 82 32.50 15.13 4.12
N GLN A 83 31.34 14.97 3.48
CA GLN A 83 30.69 16.04 2.72
C GLN A 83 30.19 17.12 3.69
N GLN A 84 30.81 18.29 3.60
CA GLN A 84 30.40 19.55 4.21
C GLN A 84 29.26 20.12 3.35
N LEU A 85 28.05 20.23 3.91
CA LEU A 85 26.93 20.92 3.28
C LEU A 85 27.14 22.43 3.41
N VAL A 86 27.30 23.11 2.27
CA VAL A 86 27.25 24.58 2.16
C VAL A 86 25.81 24.93 1.81
N ILE A 87 25.19 25.80 2.62
CA ILE A 87 23.84 26.34 2.37
C ILE A 87 24.06 27.72 1.74
N ASP A 88 23.85 27.83 0.43
CA ASP A 88 23.83 29.12 -0.26
C ASP A 88 22.38 29.63 -0.34
N GLU A 89 22.16 30.81 0.23
CA GLU A 89 20.90 31.56 0.22
C GLU A 89 20.57 32.05 -1.20
N ALA A 90 19.73 31.30 -1.92
CA ALA A 90 19.19 31.71 -3.23
C ALA A 90 17.65 31.73 -3.22
N LYS A 91 17.07 32.69 -2.50
CA LYS A 91 15.62 32.85 -2.29
C LYS A 91 14.84 33.43 -3.50
N THR A 92 15.42 33.45 -4.70
CA THR A 92 14.79 34.07 -5.89
C THR A 92 14.46 33.11 -7.02
N VAL A 93 14.84 31.82 -6.91
CA VAL A 93 14.59 30.80 -7.95
C VAL A 93 13.36 29.94 -7.64
N GLU A 94 12.92 29.88 -6.38
CA GLU A 94 11.74 29.09 -6.00
C GLU A 94 10.42 29.78 -6.40
N THR A 95 10.37 31.11 -6.36
CA THR A 95 9.17 31.88 -6.74
C THR A 95 8.90 31.83 -8.24
N THR A 96 9.94 31.81 -9.08
CA THR A 96 9.77 31.68 -10.54
C THR A 96 9.25 30.31 -10.92
N LYS A 97 9.75 29.23 -10.29
CA LYS A 97 9.24 27.87 -10.50
C LYS A 97 7.78 27.71 -10.07
N LEU A 98 7.36 28.36 -8.98
CA LEU A 98 5.97 28.35 -8.53
C LEU A 98 5.04 29.08 -9.51
N VAL A 99 5.45 30.23 -10.06
CA VAL A 99 4.64 30.98 -11.03
C VAL A 99 4.51 30.22 -12.35
N THR A 100 5.57 29.57 -12.83
CA THR A 100 5.49 28.73 -14.04
C THR A 100 4.60 27.50 -13.86
N ALA A 101 4.59 26.90 -12.66
CA ALA A 101 3.70 25.77 -12.35
C ALA A 101 2.22 26.18 -12.26
N LEU A 102 1.92 27.43 -11.86
CA LEU A 102 0.55 27.96 -11.84
C LEU A 102 0.06 28.36 -13.23
N SER A 103 0.94 28.84 -14.12
CA SER A 103 0.61 29.16 -15.52
C SER A 103 0.48 27.94 -16.44
N SER A 104 0.80 26.74 -15.94
CA SER A 104 0.70 25.49 -16.72
C SER A 104 -0.60 24.71 -16.45
N ASN A 105 -1.54 25.28 -15.69
CA ASN A 105 -2.82 24.63 -15.36
C ASN A 105 -3.95 24.89 -16.37
N ASP A 106 -3.67 25.59 -17.47
CA ASP A 106 -4.68 25.91 -18.50
C ASP A 106 -4.60 24.99 -19.73
N GLU A 107 -4.39 23.70 -19.50
CA GLU A 107 -4.71 22.66 -20.48
C GLU A 107 -5.56 21.60 -19.75
N GLU A 108 -6.76 22.00 -19.32
CA GLU A 108 -7.83 21.03 -19.06
C GLU A 108 -8.03 20.25 -20.37
N SER A 109 -7.37 19.10 -20.50
CA SER A 109 -7.67 18.11 -21.53
C SER A 109 -9.19 17.96 -21.55
N SER A 110 -9.80 18.21 -22.70
CA SER A 110 -11.24 18.36 -22.79
C SER A 110 -11.92 17.14 -22.16
N PHE A 111 -13.03 17.37 -21.45
CA PHE A 111 -13.81 16.28 -20.88
C PHE A 111 -14.18 15.22 -21.95
N ASP A 112 -14.31 15.66 -23.21
CA ASP A 112 -14.53 14.80 -24.36
C ASP A 112 -13.31 13.93 -24.71
N ASP A 113 -12.09 14.44 -24.58
CA ASP A 113 -10.86 13.67 -24.79
C ASP A 113 -10.72 12.57 -23.73
N LEU A 114 -11.07 12.88 -22.48
CA LEU A 114 -11.05 11.90 -21.39
C LEU A 114 -12.10 10.80 -21.62
N LYS A 115 -13.30 11.18 -22.08
CA LYS A 115 -14.37 10.24 -22.44
C LYS A 115 -13.95 9.34 -23.60
N GLN A 116 -13.28 9.89 -24.61
CA GLN A 116 -12.77 9.15 -25.76
C GLN A 116 -11.65 8.16 -25.34
N ALA A 117 -10.76 8.57 -24.44
CA ALA A 117 -9.71 7.70 -23.91
C ALA A 117 -10.28 6.52 -23.08
N ILE A 118 -11.34 6.76 -22.30
CA ILE A 118 -12.02 5.72 -21.54
C ILE A 118 -12.70 4.72 -22.49
N ASP A 119 -13.41 5.20 -23.50
CA ASP A 119 -14.07 4.36 -24.51
C ASP A 119 -13.05 3.47 -25.24
N ALA A 120 -11.90 4.02 -25.64
CA ALA A 120 -10.82 3.24 -26.25
C ALA A 120 -10.31 2.12 -25.32
N LYS A 121 -10.14 2.41 -24.02
CA LYS A 121 -9.70 1.41 -23.03
C LYS A 121 -10.73 0.31 -22.79
N VAL A 122 -12.01 0.66 -22.72
CA VAL A 122 -13.10 -0.32 -22.54
C VAL A 122 -13.19 -1.23 -23.76
N ARG A 123 -13.12 -0.67 -24.98
CA ARG A 123 -13.10 -1.46 -26.22
C ARG A 123 -11.89 -2.38 -26.29
N PHE A 124 -10.72 -1.88 -25.90
CA PHE A 124 -9.52 -2.70 -25.82
C PHE A 124 -9.73 -3.90 -24.87
N ALA A 125 -10.23 -3.65 -23.66
CA ALA A 125 -10.49 -4.71 -22.70
C ALA A 125 -11.50 -5.75 -23.23
N LEU A 126 -12.59 -5.30 -23.87
CA LEU A 126 -13.59 -6.18 -24.48
C LEU A 126 -13.00 -7.07 -25.59
N ASN A 127 -12.13 -6.51 -26.44
CA ASN A 127 -11.47 -7.27 -27.51
C ASN A 127 -10.51 -8.34 -27.00
N HIS A 128 -10.05 -8.24 -25.75
CA HIS A 128 -9.15 -9.22 -25.12
C HIS A 128 -9.90 -10.23 -24.24
N CYS A 129 -11.23 -10.08 -24.05
CA CYS A 129 -12.02 -11.08 -23.35
C CYS A 129 -12.32 -12.26 -24.28
N SER A 130 -11.73 -13.41 -23.97
CA SER A 130 -11.92 -14.65 -24.74
C SER A 130 -12.85 -15.63 -24.01
N THR A 131 -13.06 -15.43 -22.70
CA THR A 131 -13.88 -16.30 -21.85
C THR A 131 -15.05 -15.57 -21.20
N LYS A 132 -16.09 -16.32 -20.83
CA LYS A 132 -17.26 -15.80 -20.12
C LYS A 132 -16.91 -15.24 -18.74
N GLU A 133 -15.92 -15.84 -18.07
CA GLU A 133 -15.46 -15.41 -16.75
C GLU A 133 -14.74 -14.05 -16.83
N GLU A 134 -13.87 -13.85 -17.82
CA GLU A 134 -13.20 -12.57 -18.07
C GLU A 134 -14.20 -11.44 -18.37
N ALA A 135 -15.23 -11.74 -19.17
CA ALA A 135 -16.32 -10.79 -19.43
C ALA A 135 -17.10 -10.45 -18.15
N GLY A 136 -17.31 -11.42 -17.26
CA GLY A 136 -17.92 -11.22 -15.95
C GLY A 136 -17.12 -10.27 -15.06
N ILE A 137 -15.78 -10.41 -15.03
CA ILE A 137 -14.90 -9.52 -14.26
C ILE A 137 -14.99 -8.07 -14.76
N LEU A 138 -15.10 -7.87 -16.07
CA LEU A 138 -15.30 -6.53 -16.64
C LEU A 138 -16.65 -5.94 -16.25
N MET A 139 -17.72 -6.74 -16.28
CA MET A 139 -19.05 -6.31 -15.84
C MET A 139 -19.04 -5.85 -14.38
N ASP A 140 -18.51 -6.68 -13.48
CA ASP A 140 -18.42 -6.34 -12.05
C ASP A 140 -17.59 -5.06 -11.83
N SER A 141 -16.54 -4.87 -12.62
CA SER A 141 -15.71 -3.66 -12.55
C SER A 141 -16.48 -2.40 -12.97
N ILE A 142 -17.32 -2.50 -14.00
CA ILE A 142 -18.18 -1.40 -14.46
C ILE A 142 -19.27 -1.08 -13.43
N ASP A 143 -19.92 -2.10 -12.86
CA ASP A 143 -20.95 -1.91 -11.84
C ASP A 143 -20.39 -1.26 -10.58
N ASN A 144 -19.22 -1.70 -10.12
CA ASN A 144 -18.51 -1.07 -9.02
C ASN A 144 -18.14 0.39 -9.32
N ALA A 145 -17.73 0.71 -10.56
CA ALA A 145 -17.46 2.08 -10.97
C ALA A 145 -18.75 2.94 -10.97
N LEU A 146 -19.89 2.40 -11.42
CA LEU A 146 -21.18 3.08 -11.41
C LEU A 146 -21.64 3.43 -9.99
N ILE A 147 -21.45 2.51 -9.04
CA ILE A 147 -21.75 2.76 -7.61
C ILE A 147 -20.91 3.93 -7.09
N LYS A 148 -19.59 3.93 -7.37
CA LYS A 148 -18.69 5.02 -6.96
C LYS A 148 -19.09 6.36 -7.59
N MET A 149 -19.42 6.38 -8.89
CA MET A 149 -19.89 7.59 -9.56
C MET A 149 -21.19 8.12 -8.96
N ARG A 150 -22.13 7.24 -8.60
CA ARG A 150 -23.38 7.62 -7.93
C ARG A 150 -23.10 8.22 -6.55
N ALA A 151 -22.21 7.63 -5.78
CA ALA A 151 -21.81 8.14 -4.47
C ALA A 151 -21.19 9.55 -4.58
N ILE A 152 -20.31 9.79 -5.56
CA ILE A 152 -19.72 11.12 -5.80
C ILE A 152 -20.80 12.15 -6.16
N ARG A 153 -21.78 11.79 -6.99
CA ARG A 153 -22.90 12.67 -7.35
C ARG A 153 -23.77 13.01 -6.13
N GLN A 154 -24.02 12.04 -5.26
CA GLN A 154 -24.81 12.24 -4.04
C GLN A 154 -24.05 13.00 -2.95
N GLN A 155 -22.73 12.82 -2.82
CA GLN A 155 -21.89 13.56 -1.87
C GLN A 155 -21.87 15.07 -2.13
N ARG A 156 -22.11 15.52 -3.36
CA ARG A 156 -22.31 16.96 -3.63
C ARG A 156 -23.58 17.54 -2.98
N SER A 157 -24.51 16.69 -2.53
CA SER A 157 -25.78 17.10 -1.89
C SER A 157 -25.80 16.93 -0.36
N ILE A 158 -24.86 16.20 0.23
CA ILE A 158 -24.85 15.96 1.69
C ILE A 158 -23.94 17.02 2.33
N GLN A 159 -24.56 18.06 2.89
CA GLN A 159 -23.92 18.94 3.87
C GLN A 159 -23.18 18.07 4.90
N GLY A 160 -21.94 18.45 5.20
CA GLY A 160 -20.99 17.62 5.97
C GLY A 160 -21.61 16.96 7.20
N PHE A 161 -21.11 15.77 7.55
CA PHE A 161 -21.53 15.03 8.73
C PHE A 161 -21.65 15.98 9.92
N ALA A 162 -22.86 16.07 10.48
CA ALA A 162 -23.08 16.79 11.72
C ALA A 162 -22.08 16.27 12.75
N GLN A 163 -21.32 17.17 13.36
CA GLN A 163 -20.39 16.80 14.42
C GLN A 163 -21.18 16.03 15.47
N THR A 164 -20.81 14.77 15.72
CA THR A 164 -21.41 13.98 16.78
C THR A 164 -21.18 14.74 18.09
N GLU A 165 -22.26 15.03 18.82
CA GLU A 165 -22.17 15.64 20.14
C GLU A 165 -21.16 14.85 20.99
N LYS A 166 -20.31 15.56 21.73
CA LYS A 166 -19.36 14.94 22.66
C LYS A 166 -20.16 14.23 23.75
N VAL A 167 -20.48 12.96 23.54
CA VAL A 167 -21.04 12.10 24.57
C VAL A 167 -19.97 11.86 25.61
N ASP A 168 -20.21 12.32 26.85
CA ASP A 168 -19.34 12.04 27.98
C ASP A 168 -19.41 10.55 28.33
N VAL A 169 -18.43 9.79 27.80
CA VAL A 169 -18.30 8.33 27.89
C VAL A 169 -18.24 7.86 29.35
N ARG A 170 -17.90 8.75 30.30
CA ARG A 170 -17.71 8.39 31.72
C ARG A 170 -19.02 8.11 32.47
N ARG A 171 -20.19 8.42 31.89
CA ARG A 171 -21.48 8.32 32.60
C ARG A 171 -22.27 7.02 32.35
N LYS A 172 -21.83 6.12 31.47
CA LYS A 172 -22.58 4.90 31.12
C LYS A 172 -21.72 3.65 30.92
N ILE A 173 -20.69 3.46 31.73
CA ILE A 173 -19.97 2.17 31.78
C ILE A 173 -20.68 1.32 32.84
N ASP A 174 -21.58 0.43 32.40
CA ASP A 174 -22.11 -0.58 33.30
C ASP A 174 -20.96 -1.47 33.79
N PRO A 175 -20.82 -1.70 35.11
CA PRO A 175 -19.75 -2.53 35.64
C PRO A 175 -19.86 -3.95 35.07
N GLN A 176 -18.75 -4.45 34.54
CA GLN A 176 -18.68 -5.79 33.96
C GLN A 176 -19.07 -6.84 35.01
N ARG A 177 -20.07 -7.66 34.66
CA ARG A 177 -20.65 -8.66 35.55
C ARG A 177 -19.58 -9.64 36.03
N GLN A 178 -19.21 -9.57 37.31
CA GLN A 178 -18.25 -10.50 37.89
C GLN A 178 -18.87 -11.91 38.00
N PHE A 179 -18.19 -12.92 37.46
CA PHE A 179 -18.60 -14.31 37.61
C PHE A 179 -18.36 -14.78 39.05
N ILE A 180 -19.40 -14.73 39.88
CA ILE A 180 -19.36 -15.35 41.21
C ILE A 180 -19.49 -16.87 41.03
N LYS A 181 -18.45 -17.61 41.42
CA LYS A 181 -18.48 -19.08 41.46
C LYS A 181 -19.50 -19.52 42.50
N LYS A 182 -20.66 -20.03 42.07
CA LYS A 182 -21.63 -20.67 42.99
C LYS A 182 -20.97 -21.89 43.63
N LYS A 183 -20.82 -21.90 44.96
CA LYS A 183 -20.37 -23.09 45.71
C LYS A 183 -21.30 -24.27 45.36
N LYS A 184 -20.73 -25.40 44.93
CA LYS A 184 -21.46 -26.65 44.70
C LYS A 184 -22.10 -27.08 46.02
N ILE A 185 -23.44 -27.11 46.07
CA ILE A 185 -24.20 -27.69 47.18
C ILE A 185 -24.01 -29.21 47.09
N LYS A 186 -23.40 -29.82 48.13
CA LYS A 186 -23.26 -31.28 48.18
C LYS A 186 -24.64 -31.91 48.44
N PRO A 187 -25.04 -32.97 47.72
CA PRO A 187 -26.31 -33.64 47.96
C PRO A 187 -26.29 -34.30 49.35
N LYS A 188 -27.38 -34.14 50.12
CA LYS A 188 -27.57 -34.82 51.41
C LYS A 188 -27.74 -36.32 51.15
N LYS A 189 -26.93 -37.16 51.80
CA LYS A 189 -27.13 -38.61 51.83
C LYS A 189 -28.45 -38.91 52.54
N LYS A 190 -29.34 -39.67 51.90
CA LYS A 190 -30.52 -40.26 52.54
C LYS A 190 -30.05 -41.44 53.40
N ILE A 191 -30.47 -41.46 54.67
CA ILE A 191 -30.44 -42.63 55.56
C ILE A 191 -31.82 -43.28 55.45
#